data_AF-A0A1G1CS61-F1
#
_entry.id   AF-A0A1G1CS61-F1
#
_cell.length_a   1.000
_cell.length_b   1.000
_cell.length_c   1.000
_cell.angle_alpha   90.00
_cell.angle_beta   90.00
_cell.angle_gamma   90.00
#
_symmetry.space_group_name_H-M   'P 1'
#
loop_
_entity.id
_entity.type
_entity.pdbx_description
1 polymer ?
#
loop_
_entity_poly.entity_id
_entity_poly.type
_entity_poly.pdbx_seq_one_letter_code
_entity_poly.pdbx_strand_id
1 'polypeptide(L)'
;MKTITLTHSGSYTYTLSQAGSELAVIGRFWLKGQDQLDLHLTIIHAAPRTSATTSLKAVVAGRGVVNFNGTIIVKPGASQTNSFLEERVLLLSEKARANAIPNLEIMSADVKCSHAAAIGQIDADQLFYLMSRGLSRPRATHLLAQGFLDT
;
A
#
# COMPACT_ATOMS: atom_id res chain seq x y z
N MET A 1 2.40 11.92 -15.50
CA MET A 1 2.52 10.92 -14.41
C MET A 1 3.67 9.93 -14.60
N LYS A 2 4.62 9.89 -13.66
CA LYS A 2 5.68 8.84 -13.59
C LYS A 2 5.20 7.72 -12.66
N THR A 3 5.31 6.46 -13.09
CA THR A 3 4.91 5.29 -12.26
C THR A 3 6.13 4.49 -11.83
N ILE A 4 6.18 4.10 -10.56
CA ILE A 4 7.25 3.29 -9.97
C ILE A 4 6.65 2.06 -9.29
N THR A 5 7.23 0.90 -9.55
CA THR A 5 6.81 -0.36 -8.93
C THR A 5 7.85 -0.82 -7.92
N LEU A 6 7.43 -1.05 -6.69
CA LEU A 6 8.25 -1.62 -5.63
C LEU A 6 8.06 -3.13 -5.61
N THR A 7 9.17 -3.87 -5.60
CA THR A 7 9.17 -5.34 -5.75
C THR A 7 9.89 -6.06 -4.61
N HIS A 8 10.62 -5.34 -3.75
CA HIS A 8 11.42 -5.90 -2.66
C HIS A 8 11.35 -5.00 -1.42
N SER A 9 11.81 -5.54 -0.28
CA SER A 9 12.05 -4.76 0.94
C SER A 9 13.04 -3.61 0.68
N GLY A 10 12.91 -2.54 1.44
CA GLY A 10 13.86 -1.44 1.41
C GLY A 10 13.27 -0.10 1.81
N SER A 11 14.14 0.90 1.79
CA SER A 11 13.78 2.29 2.06
C SER A 11 13.83 3.09 0.76
N TYR A 12 12.70 3.65 0.37
CA TYR A 12 12.53 4.41 -0.85
C TYR A 12 12.18 5.85 -0.52
N THR A 13 12.85 6.81 -1.17
CA THR A 13 12.51 8.23 -1.03
C THR A 13 12.39 8.85 -2.41
N TYR A 14 11.25 9.50 -2.66
CA TYR A 14 10.99 10.20 -3.90
C TYR A 14 10.66 11.66 -3.62
N THR A 15 11.42 12.57 -4.22
CA THR A 15 11.22 14.01 -4.06
C THR A 15 10.65 14.61 -5.34
N LEU A 16 9.50 15.26 -5.23
CA LEU A 16 8.84 16.04 -6.27
C LEU A 16 9.29 17.50 -6.14
N SER A 17 10.39 17.83 -6.82
CA SER A 17 11.05 19.15 -6.78
C SER A 17 10.63 20.09 -7.91
N GLN A 18 9.85 19.61 -8.88
CA GLN A 18 9.34 20.42 -9.98
C GLN A 18 7.84 20.69 -9.81
N ALA A 19 7.42 21.94 -10.01
CA ALA A 19 6.02 22.30 -9.93
C ALA A 19 5.18 21.54 -10.98
N GLY A 20 4.01 21.03 -10.59
CA GLY A 20 3.17 20.23 -11.49
C GLY A 20 3.63 18.78 -11.67
N SER A 21 4.67 18.32 -10.95
CA SER A 21 5.13 16.93 -11.09
C SER A 21 4.19 15.93 -10.43
N GLU A 22 4.07 14.76 -11.05
CA GLU A 22 3.12 13.71 -10.67
C GLU A 22 3.82 12.37 -10.54
N LEU A 23 3.51 11.64 -9.47
CA LEU A 23 4.07 10.33 -9.15
C LEU A 23 2.99 9.31 -8.80
N ALA A 24 3.14 8.09 -9.30
CA ALA A 24 2.42 6.93 -8.83
C ALA A 24 3.43 5.90 -8.29
N VAL A 25 3.21 5.39 -7.08
CA VAL A 25 4.02 4.30 -6.51
C VAL A 25 3.12 3.11 -6.21
N ILE A 26 3.49 1.95 -6.71
CA ILE A 26 2.70 0.72 -6.59
C ILE A 26 3.58 -0.38 -5.99
N GLY A 27 3.13 -0.99 -4.91
CA GLY A 27 3.73 -2.19 -4.33
C GLY A 27 2.68 -3.28 -4.21
N ARG A 28 2.93 -4.45 -4.81
CA ARG A 28 2.03 -5.61 -4.74
C ARG A 28 2.84 -6.83 -4.34
N PHE A 29 2.55 -7.39 -3.17
CA PHE A 29 3.37 -8.42 -2.58
C PHE A 29 2.55 -9.64 -2.19
N TRP A 30 3.12 -10.83 -2.40
CA TRP A 30 2.56 -12.08 -1.92
C TRP A 30 3.62 -12.81 -1.10
N LEU A 31 3.44 -12.84 0.21
CA LEU A 31 4.33 -13.51 1.15
C LEU A 31 3.80 -14.91 1.47
N LYS A 32 4.70 -15.90 1.48
CA LYS A 32 4.40 -17.29 1.82
C LYS A 32 5.37 -17.78 2.89
N GLY A 33 5.12 -18.97 3.45
CA GLY A 33 6.08 -19.62 4.35
C GLY A 33 6.47 -18.75 5.54
N GLN A 34 7.72 -18.28 5.58
CA GLN A 34 8.29 -17.41 6.63
C GLN A 34 8.85 -16.11 6.04
N ASP A 35 8.37 -15.68 4.86
CA ASP A 35 8.85 -14.48 4.18
C ASP A 35 8.70 -13.23 5.06
N GLN A 36 9.66 -12.32 4.95
CA GLN A 36 9.63 -11.03 5.61
C GLN A 36 9.75 -9.91 4.59
N LEU A 37 8.86 -8.93 4.67
CA LEU A 37 8.87 -7.73 3.86
C LEU A 37 8.88 -6.52 4.79
N ASP A 38 9.88 -5.66 4.63
CA ASP A 38 9.96 -4.39 5.35
C ASP A 38 10.13 -3.26 4.34
N LEU A 39 9.16 -2.36 4.29
CA LEU A 39 9.09 -1.33 3.27
C LEU A 39 8.84 0.02 3.92
N HIS A 40 9.86 0.88 3.82
CA HIS A 40 9.79 2.28 4.19
C HIS A 40 9.69 3.12 2.92
N LEU A 41 8.67 3.96 2.81
CA LEU A 41 8.46 4.81 1.64
C LEU A 41 8.20 6.24 2.07
N THR A 42 9.03 7.16 1.60
CA THR A 42 8.87 8.59 1.85
C THR A 42 8.62 9.33 0.54
N ILE A 43 7.48 10.00 0.44
CA ILE A 43 7.17 10.91 -0.66
C ILE A 43 7.32 12.34 -0.17
N ILE A 44 8.23 13.10 -0.78
CA ILE A 44 8.52 14.49 -0.41
C ILE A 44 8.01 15.42 -1.51
N HIS A 45 7.01 16.23 -1.18
CA HIS A 45 6.53 17.33 -2.01
C HIS A 45 7.34 18.58 -1.69
N ALA A 46 8.25 18.95 -2.60
CA ALA A 46 9.17 20.09 -2.44
C ALA A 46 8.82 21.28 -3.35
N ALA A 47 7.80 21.13 -4.21
CA ALA A 47 7.33 22.17 -5.12
C ALA A 47 5.79 22.23 -5.15
N PRO A 48 5.18 23.37 -5.52
CA PRO A 48 3.73 23.52 -5.56
C PRO A 48 3.08 22.72 -6.69
N ARG A 49 1.78 22.47 -6.57
CA ARG A 49 0.95 21.74 -7.56
C ARG A 49 1.46 20.34 -7.85
N THR A 50 2.08 19.69 -6.88
CA THR A 50 2.61 18.33 -7.05
C THR A 50 1.58 17.31 -6.62
N SER A 51 1.55 16.16 -7.31
CA SER A 51 0.62 15.08 -6.98
C SER A 51 1.32 13.73 -6.81
N ALA A 52 0.83 12.93 -5.86
CA ALA A 52 1.35 11.59 -5.65
C ALA A 52 0.25 10.61 -5.22
N THR A 53 0.18 9.46 -5.85
CA THR A 53 -0.68 8.35 -5.43
C THR A 53 0.17 7.13 -5.11
N THR A 54 0.04 6.61 -3.91
CA THR A 54 0.78 5.44 -3.44
C THR A 54 -0.20 4.35 -3.04
N SER A 55 -0.02 3.14 -3.57
CA SER A 55 -0.79 1.96 -3.17
C SER A 55 0.17 0.80 -2.87
N LEU A 56 0.23 0.41 -1.60
CA LEU A 56 1.01 -0.71 -1.09
C LEU A 56 0.04 -1.79 -0.63
N LYS A 57 0.03 -2.92 -1.33
CA LYS A 57 -0.85 -4.06 -1.04
C LYS A 57 -0.04 -5.32 -0.80
N ALA A 58 -0.37 -6.07 0.24
CA ALA A 58 0.23 -7.36 0.51
C ALA A 58 -0.81 -8.45 0.84
N VAL A 59 -0.55 -9.65 0.35
CA VAL A 59 -1.21 -10.89 0.79
C VAL A 59 -0.18 -11.68 1.58
N VAL A 60 -0.50 -12.09 2.80
CA VAL A 60 0.44 -12.78 3.71
C VAL A 60 -0.11 -14.12 4.15
N ALA A 61 0.62 -15.19 3.82
CA ALA A 61 0.28 -16.56 4.19
C ALA A 61 1.35 -17.22 5.09
N GLY A 62 0.99 -18.34 5.72
CA GLY A 62 1.90 -19.09 6.58
C GLY A 62 2.24 -18.33 7.86
N ARG A 63 3.52 -18.01 8.05
CA ARG A 63 4.08 -17.21 9.14
C ARG A 63 4.77 -15.94 8.62
N GLY A 64 4.43 -15.52 7.40
CA GLY A 64 5.01 -14.33 6.80
C GLY A 64 4.73 -13.07 7.62
N VAL A 65 5.59 -12.07 7.48
CA VAL A 65 5.51 -10.78 8.17
C VAL A 65 5.69 -9.65 7.17
N VAL A 66 4.79 -8.68 7.18
CA VAL A 66 4.94 -7.44 6.40
C VAL A 66 4.92 -6.21 7.32
N ASN A 67 5.85 -5.29 7.12
CA ASN A 67 5.86 -3.97 7.71
C ASN A 67 5.81 -2.93 6.58
N PHE A 68 4.77 -2.11 6.58
CA PHE A 68 4.67 -0.92 5.75
C PHE A 68 4.82 0.33 6.62
N ASN A 69 5.69 1.23 6.18
CA ASN A 69 5.88 2.54 6.78
C ASN A 69 5.95 3.60 5.67
N GLY A 70 4.79 4.08 5.27
CA GLY A 70 4.63 5.16 4.32
C GLY A 70 4.62 6.52 5.02
N THR A 71 5.33 7.50 4.46
CA THR A 71 5.39 8.87 4.95
C THR A 71 5.18 9.84 3.80
N ILE A 72 4.24 10.77 3.94
CA ILE A 72 4.12 11.92 3.03
C ILE A 72 4.63 13.16 3.75
N ILE A 73 5.60 13.85 3.15
CA ILE A 73 6.15 15.11 3.65
C ILE A 73 5.82 16.21 2.66
N VAL A 74 5.13 17.25 3.12
CA VAL A 74 4.86 18.47 2.33
C VAL A 74 5.68 19.62 2.88
N LYS A 75 6.67 20.07 2.10
CA LYS A 75 7.57 21.15 2.48
C LYS A 75 6.90 22.52 2.43
N PRO A 76 7.41 23.53 3.16
CA PRO A 76 6.94 24.91 3.04
C PRO A 76 6.94 25.38 1.58
N GLY A 77 5.89 26.09 1.17
CA GLY A 77 5.74 26.59 -0.21
C GLY A 77 5.25 25.55 -1.23
N ALA A 78 5.07 24.29 -0.85
CA ALA A 78 4.47 23.26 -1.71
C ALA A 78 2.93 23.30 -1.68
N SER A 79 2.36 24.48 -1.96
CA SER A 79 0.91 24.69 -2.00
C SER A 79 0.26 23.91 -3.13
N GLN A 80 -1.04 23.65 -3.03
CA GLN A 80 -1.84 22.88 -3.99
C GLN A 80 -1.31 21.45 -4.19
N THR A 81 -0.66 20.89 -3.16
CA THR A 81 -0.25 19.48 -3.15
C THR A 81 -1.47 18.57 -3.04
N ASN A 82 -1.50 17.49 -3.82
CA ASN A 82 -2.51 16.44 -3.72
C ASN A 82 -1.85 15.06 -3.56
N SER A 83 -1.96 14.44 -2.39
CA SER A 83 -1.31 13.15 -2.13
C SER A 83 -2.23 12.14 -1.44
N PHE A 84 -2.18 10.89 -1.90
CA PHE A 84 -2.87 9.77 -1.29
C PHE A 84 -1.92 8.60 -1.04
N LEU A 85 -1.93 8.08 0.19
CA LEU A 85 -1.17 6.90 0.59
C LEU A 85 -2.12 5.80 1.06
N GLU A 86 -2.10 4.65 0.39
CA GLU A 86 -2.87 3.46 0.78
C GLU A 86 -1.93 2.31 1.14
N GLU A 87 -2.15 1.72 2.32
CA GLU A 87 -1.45 0.54 2.83
C GLU A 87 -2.47 -0.54 3.22
N ARG A 88 -2.58 -1.61 2.43
CA ARG A 88 -3.57 -2.66 2.67
C ARG A 88 -2.96 -4.04 2.74
N VAL A 89 -3.34 -4.80 3.76
CA VAL A 89 -2.83 -6.16 3.94
C VAL A 89 -3.97 -7.16 4.15
N LEU A 90 -3.90 -8.27 3.42
CA LEU A 90 -4.79 -9.42 3.57
C LEU A 90 -4.02 -10.59 4.20
N LEU A 91 -4.42 -11.00 5.39
CA LEU A 91 -3.87 -12.15 6.10
C LEU A 91 -4.63 -13.42 5.72
N LEU A 92 -3.90 -14.45 5.28
CA LEU A 92 -4.45 -15.76 4.88
C LEU A 92 -4.28 -16.84 5.95
N SER A 93 -3.60 -16.55 7.05
CA SER A 93 -3.37 -17.49 8.15
C SER A 93 -3.28 -16.77 9.49
N GLU A 94 -3.64 -17.46 10.56
CA GLU A 94 -3.60 -16.93 11.94
C GLU A 94 -2.18 -16.57 12.42
N LYS A 95 -1.15 -17.18 11.80
CA LYS A 95 0.25 -16.94 12.16
C LYS A 95 0.90 -15.84 11.31
N ALA A 96 0.22 -15.36 10.27
CA ALA A 96 0.70 -14.24 9.48
C ALA A 96 0.59 -12.95 10.30
N ARG A 97 1.55 -12.04 10.11
CA ARG A 97 1.58 -10.75 10.81
C ARG A 97 1.72 -9.61 9.82
N ALA A 98 1.15 -8.48 10.17
CA ALA A 98 1.24 -7.27 9.39
C ALA A 98 1.29 -6.05 10.30
N ASN A 99 2.03 -5.04 9.85
CA ASN A 99 2.07 -3.72 10.43
C ASN A 99 1.98 -2.69 9.29
N ALA A 100 1.17 -1.65 9.45
CA ALA A 100 0.99 -0.59 8.49
C ALA A 100 0.95 0.73 9.26
N ILE A 101 1.96 1.58 9.06
CA ILE A 101 2.16 2.82 9.80
C ILE A 101 2.25 3.98 8.79
N PRO A 102 1.12 4.59 8.43
CA PRO A 102 1.12 5.74 7.55
C PRO A 102 1.36 7.04 8.34
N ASN A 103 2.27 7.88 7.86
CA ASN A 103 2.66 9.14 8.48
C ASN A 103 2.40 10.33 7.53
N LEU A 104 2.03 11.47 8.11
CA LEU A 104 1.83 12.74 7.39
C LEU A 104 2.58 13.87 8.10
N GLU A 105 3.45 14.56 7.37
CA GLU A 105 4.15 15.75 7.83
C GLU A 105 3.82 16.93 6.90
N ILE A 106 2.91 17.81 7.32
CA ILE A 106 2.41 18.90 6.47
C ILE A 106 2.88 20.26 7.00
N MET A 107 3.73 20.93 6.22
CA MET A 107 4.30 22.24 6.56
C MET A 107 3.84 23.36 5.60
N SER A 108 2.80 23.12 4.79
CA SER A 108 2.26 24.08 3.83
C SER A 108 0.74 24.13 3.92
N ALA A 109 0.17 25.31 3.70
CA ALA A 109 -1.28 25.51 3.60
C ALA A 109 -1.79 25.20 2.18
N ASP A 110 -3.11 25.04 2.05
CA ASP A 110 -3.77 24.69 0.77
C ASP A 110 -3.27 23.36 0.19
N VAL A 111 -3.48 22.27 0.92
CA VAL A 111 -3.09 20.92 0.49
C VAL A 111 -4.24 19.94 0.67
N LYS A 112 -4.25 18.88 -0.14
CA LYS A 112 -5.17 17.74 -0.02
C LYS A 112 -4.32 16.48 0.13
N CYS A 113 -4.00 16.14 1.37
CA CYS A 113 -3.25 14.93 1.67
C CYS A 113 -4.11 14.00 2.51
N SER A 114 -4.12 12.71 2.17
CA SER A 114 -4.84 11.70 2.93
C SER A 114 -4.07 10.38 2.93
N HIS A 115 -4.36 9.56 3.94
CA HIS A 115 -3.85 8.21 4.02
C HIS A 115 -4.97 7.22 4.37
N ALA A 116 -4.74 5.95 4.05
CA ALA A 116 -5.59 4.84 4.42
C ALA A 116 -4.73 3.64 4.76
N ALA A 117 -4.96 3.03 5.91
CA ALA A 117 -4.33 1.77 6.28
C ALA A 117 -5.41 0.77 6.72
N ALA A 118 -5.32 -0.45 6.21
CA ALA A 118 -6.24 -1.53 6.59
C ALA A 118 -5.54 -2.89 6.59
N ILE A 119 -5.74 -3.65 7.67
CA ILE A 119 -5.30 -5.03 7.79
C ILE A 119 -6.54 -5.88 8.03
N GLY A 120 -6.75 -6.90 7.20
CA GLY A 120 -7.94 -7.73 7.27
C GLY A 120 -7.68 -9.18 6.92
N GLN A 121 -8.70 -10.00 7.08
CA GLN A 121 -8.72 -11.40 6.65
C GLN A 121 -9.69 -11.54 5.47
N ILE A 122 -9.68 -12.71 4.83
CA ILE A 122 -10.67 -13.03 3.81
C ILE A 122 -12.08 -12.97 4.42
N ASP A 123 -12.97 -12.29 3.72
CA ASP A 123 -14.40 -12.29 4.02
C ASP A 123 -14.96 -13.72 3.87
N ALA A 124 -15.52 -14.24 4.97
CA ALA A 124 -16.04 -15.60 5.05
C ALA A 124 -17.24 -15.82 4.12
N ASP A 125 -18.07 -14.80 3.90
CA ASP A 125 -19.25 -14.90 3.04
C ASP A 125 -18.84 -14.94 1.57
N GLN A 126 -17.83 -14.15 1.18
CA GLN A 126 -17.25 -14.21 -0.16
C GLN A 126 -16.59 -15.57 -0.42
N LEU A 127 -15.86 -16.09 0.57
CA LEU A 127 -15.24 -17.42 0.48
C LEU A 127 -16.29 -18.52 0.36
N PHE A 128 -17.32 -18.47 1.20
CA PHE A 128 -18.43 -19.42 1.18
C PHE A 128 -19.17 -19.37 -0.16
N TYR A 129 -19.45 -18.18 -0.69
CA TYR A 129 -20.12 -17.99 -1.96
C TYR A 129 -19.34 -18.63 -3.12
N LEU A 130 -18.02 -18.42 -3.19
CA LEU A 130 -17.20 -19.06 -4.21
C LEU A 130 -17.17 -20.59 -4.06
N MET A 131 -17.10 -21.07 -2.82
CA MET A 131 -17.12 -22.51 -2.55
C MET A 131 -18.47 -23.15 -2.92
N SER A 132 -19.60 -22.48 -2.67
CA SER A 132 -20.93 -22.97 -3.06
C SER A 132 -21.13 -23.03 -4.57
N ARG A 133 -20.27 -22.35 -5.36
CA ARG A 133 -20.20 -22.44 -6.82
C ARG A 133 -19.25 -23.54 -7.32
N GLY A 134 -18.78 -24.42 -6.44
CA GLY A 134 -17.98 -25.60 -6.79
C GLY A 134 -16.47 -25.38 -6.76
N LEU A 135 -15.99 -24.23 -6.28
CA LEU A 135 -14.56 -24.02 -6.08
C LEU A 135 -14.09 -24.67 -4.78
N SER A 136 -12.95 -25.35 -4.83
CA SER A 136 -12.29 -25.79 -3.60
C SER A 136 -11.85 -24.57 -2.78
N ARG A 137 -11.83 -24.70 -1.44
CA ARG A 137 -11.37 -23.63 -0.55
C ARG A 137 -10.02 -23.03 -0.96
N PRO A 138 -8.97 -23.80 -1.30
CA PRO A 138 -7.70 -23.23 -1.76
C PRO A 138 -7.84 -22.38 -3.03
N ARG A 139 -8.66 -22.83 -3.99
CA ARG A 139 -8.88 -22.11 -5.25
C ARG A 139 -9.69 -20.83 -5.03
N ALA A 140 -10.73 -20.88 -4.20
CA ALA A 140 -11.53 -19.71 -3.83
C ALA A 140 -10.68 -18.66 -3.07
N THR A 141 -9.90 -19.09 -2.07
CA THR A 141 -8.96 -18.24 -1.34
C THR A 141 -7.96 -17.57 -2.27
N HIS A 142 -7.37 -18.33 -3.20
CA HIS A 142 -6.42 -17.78 -4.15
C HIS A 142 -7.04 -16.72 -5.06
N LEU A 143 -8.26 -16.95 -5.58
CA LEU A 143 -8.97 -15.99 -6.42
C LEU A 143 -9.30 -14.69 -5.68
N LEU A 144 -9.78 -14.77 -4.43
CA LEU A 144 -10.06 -13.58 -3.61
C LEU A 144 -8.79 -12.79 -3.32
N ALA A 145 -7.71 -13.47 -2.96
CA ALA A 145 -6.42 -12.83 -2.69
C ALA A 145 -5.78 -12.23 -3.96
N GLN A 146 -5.97 -12.85 -5.12
CA GLN A 146 -5.55 -12.27 -6.39
C GLN A 146 -6.35 -10.99 -6.71
N GLY A 147 -7.69 -11.05 -6.62
CA GLY A 147 -8.53 -9.87 -6.83
C GLY A 147 -8.22 -8.72 -5.86
N PHE A 148 -7.85 -9.04 -4.61
CA PHE A 148 -7.39 -8.05 -3.64
C PHE A 148 -6.14 -7.29 -4.13
N LEU A 149 -5.18 -7.97 -4.76
CA LEU A 149 -3.98 -7.34 -5.30
C LEU A 149 -4.27 -6.56 -6.59
N ASP A 150 -5.19 -7.00 -7.43
CA ASP A 150 -5.45 -6.41 -8.76
C ASP A 150 -6.30 -5.12 -8.72
N THR A 151 -7.02 -4.88 -7.63
CA THR A 151 -7.71 -3.60 -7.37
C THR A 151 -6.74 -2.47 -7.03
#